data_AF-A0A8J5BMP8-F1
#
_entry.id   AF-A0A8J5BMP8-F1
#
_cell.length_a   1.000
_cell.length_b   1.000
_cell.length_c   1.000
_cell.angle_alpha   90.00
_cell.angle_beta   90.00
_cell.angle_gamma   90.00
#
_symmetry.space_group_name_H-M   'P 1'
#
loop_
_entity.id
_entity.type
_entity.pdbx_description
1 polymer ?
#
loop_
_entity_poly.entity_id
_entity_poly.type
_entity_poly.pdbx_seq_one_letter_code
_entity_poly.pdbx_strand_id
1 'polypeptide(L)'
;MKESNMEESQAKELTLDFPVQWIEALVAHLYEEQTPLDFEVAVGLLDAAQMYDLPELLHEAMNRIKNEEMDMDQYMLAYKQACNTKNDAVRMYCARKIKRFMIDADSPVSDQLLESFEQTQLVRLFKT
;
A
#
# COMPACT_ATOMS: atom_id res chain seq x y z
N MET A 1 19.38 30.57 4.57
CA MET A 1 19.17 29.24 5.16
C MET A 1 18.20 29.43 6.33
N LYS A 2 17.00 28.85 6.27
CA LYS A 2 16.06 28.85 7.41
C LYS A 2 16.41 27.64 8.25
N GLU A 3 17.13 27.84 9.34
CA GLU A 3 17.26 26.82 10.37
C GLU A 3 15.90 26.70 11.06
N SER A 4 15.33 25.51 11.05
CA SER A 4 14.12 25.19 11.77
C SER A 4 14.46 25.13 13.26
N ASN A 5 13.66 25.74 14.14
CA ASN A 5 13.82 25.63 15.60
C ASN A 5 13.35 24.27 16.15
N MET A 6 13.31 23.24 15.30
CA MET A 6 12.91 21.89 15.69
C MET A 6 14.11 21.11 16.24
N GLU A 7 13.87 20.25 17.23
CA GLU A 7 14.92 19.47 17.91
C GLU A 7 15.72 18.61 16.91
N GLU A 8 15.08 18.09 15.87
CA GLU A 8 15.75 17.30 14.82
C GLU A 8 16.80 18.12 14.07
N SER A 9 16.58 19.43 13.90
CA SER A 9 17.54 20.33 13.23
C SER A 9 18.83 20.53 14.04
N GLN A 10 18.77 20.38 15.36
CA GLN A 10 19.95 20.50 16.23
C GLN A 10 20.73 19.19 16.31
N ALA A 11 20.00 18.06 16.38
CA ALA A 11 20.60 16.73 16.40
C ALA A 11 21.18 16.29 15.05
N LYS A 12 20.70 16.90 13.94
CA LYS A 12 20.99 16.46 12.56
C LYS A 12 20.59 15.00 12.28
N GLU A 13 19.62 14.52 13.05
CA GLU A 13 19.09 13.16 12.97
C GLU A 13 17.56 13.24 12.99
N LEU A 14 16.93 12.39 12.19
CA LEU A 14 15.49 12.24 12.11
C LEU A 14 15.16 10.75 12.20
N THR A 15 14.31 10.37 13.14
CA THR A 15 13.80 9.00 13.26
C THR A 15 12.45 8.91 12.55
N LEU A 16 12.31 7.93 11.67
CA LEU A 16 11.10 7.67 10.91
C LEU A 16 10.55 6.28 11.26
N ASP A 17 9.25 6.20 11.53
CA ASP A 17 8.56 4.94 11.88
C ASP A 17 8.20 4.11 10.63
N PHE A 18 9.14 3.98 9.69
CA PHE A 18 8.97 3.22 8.46
C PHE A 18 10.10 2.21 8.26
N PRO A 19 9.83 1.09 7.58
CA PRO A 19 10.88 0.18 7.13
C PRO A 19 11.93 0.91 6.28
N VAL A 20 13.20 0.59 6.50
CA VAL A 20 14.34 1.21 5.80
C VAL A 20 14.16 1.18 4.28
N GLN A 21 13.69 0.05 3.73
CA GLN A 21 13.48 -0.14 2.30
C GLN A 21 12.49 0.87 1.69
N TRP A 22 11.47 1.28 2.44
CA TRP A 22 10.49 2.25 1.97
C TRP A 22 11.09 3.66 1.97
N ILE A 23 11.89 3.96 2.99
CA ILE A 23 12.63 5.22 3.06
C ILE A 23 13.68 5.29 1.95
N GLU A 24 14.40 4.21 1.67
CA GLU A 24 15.36 4.14 0.57
C GLU A 24 14.69 4.43 -0.77
N ALA A 25 13.52 3.83 -1.06
CA ALA A 25 12.78 4.11 -2.28
C ALA A 25 12.26 5.56 -2.35
N LEU A 26 11.83 6.12 -1.22
CA LEU A 26 11.40 7.52 -1.13
C LEU A 26 12.56 8.48 -1.40
N VAL A 27 13.71 8.25 -0.76
CA VAL A 27 14.93 9.05 -0.95
C VAL A 27 15.40 8.94 -2.38
N ALA A 28 15.47 7.74 -2.95
CA ALA A 28 15.87 7.55 -4.34
C ALA A 28 14.98 8.34 -5.31
N HIS A 29 13.66 8.34 -5.09
CA HIS A 29 12.74 9.16 -5.88
C HIS A 29 13.07 10.67 -5.80
N LEU A 30 13.39 11.19 -4.61
CA LEU A 30 13.77 12.61 -4.44
C LEU A 30 15.08 12.99 -5.14
N TYR A 31 15.99 12.03 -5.33
CA TYR A 31 17.25 12.22 -6.04
C TYR A 31 17.18 11.81 -7.53
N GLU A 32 15.97 11.53 -8.05
CA GLU A 32 15.73 11.07 -9.42
C GLU A 32 16.50 9.76 -9.76
N GLU A 33 16.80 8.95 -8.75
CA GLU A 33 17.46 7.66 -8.90
C GLU A 33 16.43 6.56 -9.17
N GLN A 34 16.71 5.70 -10.15
CA GLN A 34 15.85 4.57 -10.43
C GLN A 34 16.08 3.45 -9.42
N THR A 35 15.07 3.20 -8.61
CA THR A 35 15.05 2.03 -7.71
C THR A 35 13.98 1.06 -8.16
N PRO A 36 14.29 -0.23 -8.33
CA PRO A 36 13.27 -1.22 -8.63
C PRO A 36 12.26 -1.29 -7.47
N LEU A 37 11.02 -0.96 -7.77
CA LEU A 37 9.90 -1.07 -6.85
C LEU A 37 9.38 -2.50 -6.88
N ASP A 38 9.74 -3.30 -5.88
CA ASP A 38 9.07 -4.58 -5.66
C ASP A 38 7.65 -4.38 -5.12
N PHE A 39 6.90 -5.47 -5.01
CA PHE A 39 5.52 -5.45 -4.55
C PHE A 39 5.38 -4.89 -3.12
N GLU A 40 6.21 -5.36 -2.20
CA GLU A 40 6.10 -5.03 -0.77
C GLU A 40 6.43 -3.55 -0.53
N VAL A 41 7.47 -3.05 -1.19
CA VAL A 41 7.85 -1.64 -1.19
C VAL A 41 6.74 -0.80 -1.83
N ALA A 42 6.18 -1.22 -2.97
CA ALA A 42 5.09 -0.48 -3.62
C ALA A 42 3.84 -0.38 -2.72
N VAL A 43 3.48 -1.45 -2.02
CA VAL A 43 2.36 -1.43 -1.06
C VAL A 43 2.66 -0.49 0.10
N GLY A 44 3.86 -0.55 0.67
CA GLY A 44 4.28 0.34 1.76
C GLY A 44 4.29 1.81 1.38
N LEU A 45 4.76 2.12 0.17
CA LEU A 45 4.82 3.48 -0.36
C LEU A 45 3.45 4.11 -0.55
N LEU A 46 2.35 3.36 -0.58
CA LEU A 46 1.01 3.96 -0.57
C LEU A 46 0.79 4.89 0.63
N ASP A 47 1.40 4.56 1.78
CA ASP A 47 1.28 5.35 3.01
C ASP A 47 2.36 6.43 3.05
N ALA A 48 3.62 6.05 2.89
CA ALA A 48 4.74 6.98 2.95
C ALA A 48 4.65 8.08 1.88
N ALA A 49 4.37 7.75 0.62
CA ALA A 49 4.26 8.76 -0.43
C ALA A 49 3.08 9.72 -0.20
N GLN A 50 1.99 9.24 0.42
CA GLN A 50 0.87 10.10 0.79
C GLN A 50 1.18 10.98 2.00
N MET A 51 1.91 10.46 3.00
CA MET A 51 2.30 11.21 4.19
C MET A 51 3.25 12.36 3.88
N TYR A 52 4.14 12.18 2.89
CA TYR A 52 5.12 13.19 2.48
C TYR A 52 4.70 14.00 1.23
N ASP A 53 3.43 13.92 0.82
CA ASP A 53 2.88 14.63 -0.34
C ASP A 53 3.68 14.44 -1.65
N LEU A 54 4.03 13.18 -1.96
CA LEU A 54 4.76 12.77 -3.17
C LEU A 54 3.81 12.09 -4.19
N PRO A 55 3.04 12.85 -4.97
CA PRO A 55 1.99 12.30 -5.84
C PRO A 55 2.53 11.42 -6.98
N GLU A 56 3.74 11.72 -7.48
CA GLU A 56 4.38 10.97 -8.56
C GLU A 56 4.80 9.57 -8.08
N LEU A 57 5.47 9.49 -6.93
CA LEU A 57 5.82 8.23 -6.29
C LEU A 57 4.58 7.41 -5.91
N LEU A 58 3.54 8.07 -5.42
CA LEU A 58 2.26 7.41 -5.14
C LEU A 58 1.66 6.81 -6.43
N HIS A 59 1.72 7.54 -7.55
CA HIS A 59 1.24 7.06 -8.84
C HIS A 59 2.06 5.86 -9.34
N GLU A 60 3.39 5.89 -9.21
CA GLU A 60 4.27 4.79 -9.56
C GLU A 60 3.97 3.53 -8.74
N ALA A 61 3.85 3.66 -7.41
CA ALA A 61 3.47 2.57 -6.51
C ALA A 61 2.10 1.97 -6.91
N MET A 62 1.09 2.81 -7.16
CA MET A 62 -0.22 2.36 -7.60
C MET A 62 -0.17 1.61 -8.94
N ASN A 63 0.64 2.09 -9.89
CA ASN A 63 0.80 1.44 -11.19
C ASN A 63 1.52 0.10 -11.05
N ARG A 64 2.55 0.02 -10.20
CA ARG A 64 3.27 -1.23 -9.93
C ARG A 64 2.32 -2.28 -9.39
N ILE A 65 1.53 -1.95 -8.36
CA ILE A 65 0.52 -2.85 -7.79
C ILE A 65 -0.51 -3.28 -8.83
N LYS A 66 -0.99 -2.37 -9.69
CA LYS A 66 -2.04 -2.73 -10.66
C LYS A 66 -1.56 -3.59 -11.81
N ASN A 67 -0.28 -3.52 -12.15
CA ASN A 67 0.31 -4.26 -13.27
C ASN A 67 1.00 -5.55 -12.84
N GLU A 68 1.12 -5.80 -11.53
CA GLU A 68 1.71 -7.03 -11.01
C GLU A 68 0.72 -8.19 -11.03
N GLU A 69 1.19 -9.34 -11.52
CA GLU A 69 0.50 -10.61 -11.30
C GLU A 69 0.71 -11.03 -9.84
N MET A 70 -0.36 -10.88 -9.06
CA MET A 70 -0.38 -11.21 -7.64
C MET A 70 -1.16 -12.50 -7.37
N ASP A 71 -0.77 -13.20 -6.32
CA ASP A 71 -1.62 -14.22 -5.69
C ASP A 71 -2.67 -13.59 -4.76
N MET A 72 -3.52 -14.44 -4.17
CA MET A 72 -4.59 -14.00 -3.29
C MET A 72 -4.07 -13.26 -2.05
N ASP A 73 -3.00 -13.73 -1.43
CA ASP A 73 -2.43 -13.16 -0.21
C ASP A 73 -1.85 -11.76 -0.48
N GLN A 74 -1.20 -11.58 -1.63
CA GLN A 74 -0.72 -10.30 -2.08
C GLN A 74 -1.88 -9.32 -2.37
N TYR A 75 -2.94 -9.74 -3.07
CA TYR A 75 -4.11 -8.87 -3.28
C TYR A 75 -4.75 -8.45 -1.95
N MET A 76 -4.80 -9.36 -0.99
CA MET A 76 -5.31 -9.12 0.36
C MET A 76 -4.47 -8.11 1.12
N LEU A 77 -3.15 -8.26 1.09
CA LEU A 77 -2.21 -7.32 1.71
C LEU A 77 -2.36 -5.91 1.12
N ALA A 78 -2.36 -5.80 -0.22
CA ALA A 78 -2.54 -4.54 -0.91
C ALA A 78 -3.92 -3.91 -0.62
N TYR A 79 -4.98 -4.73 -0.54
CA TYR A 79 -6.32 -4.25 -0.16
C TYR A 79 -6.34 -3.68 1.25
N LYS A 80 -5.77 -4.38 2.23
CA LYS A 80 -5.70 -3.92 3.62
C LYS A 80 -4.94 -2.60 3.72
N GLN A 81 -3.79 -2.49 3.05
CA GLN A 81 -3.01 -1.26 3.07
C GLN A 81 -3.77 -0.10 2.40
N ALA A 82 -4.42 -0.34 1.27
CA ALA A 82 -5.25 0.66 0.59
C ALA A 82 -6.46 1.13 1.44
N CYS A 83 -6.99 0.26 2.32
CA CYS A 83 -8.00 0.68 3.31
C CYS A 83 -7.41 1.65 4.34
N ASN A 84 -6.21 1.37 4.86
CA ASN A 84 -5.54 2.21 5.85
C ASN A 84 -5.21 3.59 5.31
N THR A 85 -4.71 3.66 4.07
CA THR A 85 -4.31 4.91 3.41
C THR A 85 -5.47 5.62 2.72
N LYS A 86 -6.68 5.03 2.70
CA LYS A 86 -7.85 5.52 1.97
C LYS A 86 -7.61 5.65 0.47
N ASN A 87 -6.74 4.81 -0.11
CA ASN A 87 -6.51 4.76 -1.54
C ASN A 87 -7.62 3.97 -2.24
N ASP A 88 -8.72 4.64 -2.55
CA ASP A 88 -9.92 4.03 -3.14
C ASP A 88 -9.64 3.30 -4.46
N ALA A 89 -8.71 3.82 -5.26
CA ALA A 89 -8.39 3.25 -6.56
C ALA A 89 -7.71 1.87 -6.45
N VAL A 90 -6.75 1.70 -5.54
CA VAL A 90 -6.12 0.39 -5.27
C VAL A 90 -7.10 -0.51 -4.54
N ARG A 91 -7.85 0.03 -3.55
CA ARG A 91 -8.86 -0.74 -2.80
C ARG A 91 -9.89 -1.38 -3.73
N MET A 92 -10.47 -0.61 -4.65
CA MET A 92 -11.45 -1.12 -5.62
C MET A 92 -10.85 -2.08 -6.65
N TYR A 93 -9.56 -1.92 -6.98
CA TYR A 93 -8.86 -2.84 -7.87
C TYR A 93 -8.68 -4.21 -7.20
N CYS A 94 -8.09 -4.23 -6.01
CA CYS A 94 -7.85 -5.47 -5.27
C CYS A 94 -9.16 -6.17 -4.90
N ALA A 95 -10.19 -5.43 -4.45
CA ALA A 95 -11.51 -6.02 -4.15
C ALA A 95 -12.11 -6.79 -5.33
N ARG A 96 -11.99 -6.25 -6.55
CA ARG A 96 -12.48 -6.91 -7.77
C ARG A 96 -11.70 -8.18 -8.09
N LYS A 97 -10.38 -8.17 -7.85
CA LYS A 97 -9.51 -9.32 -8.08
C LYS A 97 -9.78 -10.42 -7.05
N ILE A 98 -9.83 -10.07 -5.76
CA ILE A 98 -10.19 -10.99 -4.66
C ILE A 98 -11.55 -11.65 -4.94
N LYS A 99 -12.57 -10.87 -5.32
CA LYS A 99 -13.90 -11.42 -5.66
C LYS A 99 -13.83 -12.44 -6.80
N ARG A 100 -13.00 -12.21 -7.83
CA ARG A 100 -12.82 -13.18 -8.92
C ARG A 100 -12.16 -14.46 -8.42
N PHE A 101 -11.08 -14.36 -7.66
CA PHE A 101 -10.44 -15.52 -7.03
C PHE A 101 -11.43 -16.36 -6.23
N MET A 102 -12.33 -15.72 -5.47
CA MET A 102 -13.35 -16.43 -4.68
C MET A 102 -14.47 -17.06 -5.52
N ILE A 103 -14.79 -16.52 -6.69
CA ILE A 103 -15.81 -17.09 -7.59
C ILE A 103 -15.21 -18.25 -8.40
N ASP A 104 -13.97 -18.10 -8.85
CA ASP A 104 -13.29 -19.09 -9.68
C ASP A 104 -12.82 -20.30 -8.85
N ALA A 105 -12.62 -20.10 -7.55
CA ALA A 105 -12.34 -21.15 -6.60
C ALA A 105 -13.67 -21.66 -6.00
N ASP A 106 -14.14 -22.84 -6.41
CA ASP A 106 -15.12 -23.67 -5.67
C ASP A 106 -14.53 -24.11 -4.30
N SER A 107 -14.00 -23.17 -3.50
CA SER A 107 -13.00 -23.43 -2.48
C SER A 107 -13.49 -23.09 -1.07
N PRO A 108 -13.35 -24.02 -0.10
CA PRO A 108 -13.68 -23.81 1.31
C PRO A 108 -12.79 -22.76 2.01
N VAL A 109 -11.77 -22.24 1.32
CA VAL A 109 -10.92 -21.12 1.77
C VAL A 109 -11.74 -19.83 1.96
N SER A 110 -12.90 -19.72 1.32
CA SER A 110 -13.80 -18.57 1.49
C SER A 110 -14.24 -18.37 2.94
N ASP A 111 -14.47 -19.46 3.70
CA ASP A 111 -15.07 -19.38 5.04
C ASP A 111 -14.07 -18.86 6.09
N GLN A 112 -12.81 -19.29 6.04
CA GLN A 112 -11.77 -18.81 6.96
C GLN A 112 -11.35 -17.36 6.66
N LEU A 113 -11.35 -16.97 5.37
CA LEU A 113 -11.07 -15.59 4.98
C LEU A 113 -12.17 -14.63 5.46
N LEU A 114 -13.44 -15.02 5.32
CA LEU A 114 -14.59 -14.26 5.82
C LEU A 114 -14.54 -14.03 7.34
N GLU A 115 -13.94 -14.97 8.10
CA GLU A 115 -13.76 -14.86 9.56
C GLU A 115 -12.61 -13.92 9.96
N SER A 116 -11.53 -13.84 9.17
CA SER A 116 -10.37 -12.96 9.45
C SER A 116 -10.60 -11.49 9.10
N PHE A 117 -11.55 -11.22 8.22
CA PHE A 117 -12.01 -9.88 7.91
C PHE A 117 -13.04 -9.46 8.96
N GLU A 118 -12.82 -8.32 9.62
CA GLU A 118 -13.88 -7.71 10.44
C GLU A 118 -15.17 -7.64 9.61
N GLN A 119 -16.18 -8.40 10.04
CA GLN A 119 -17.43 -8.71 9.31
C GLN A 119 -18.11 -7.47 8.69
N THR A 120 -17.82 -6.28 9.20
CA THR A 120 -18.33 -5.00 8.73
C THR A 120 -17.86 -4.59 7.33
N GLN A 121 -16.68 -5.00 6.86
CA GLN A 121 -16.15 -4.58 5.54
C GLN A 121 -16.61 -5.47 4.37
N LEU A 122 -16.80 -6.77 4.60
CA LEU A 122 -17.29 -7.70 3.57
C LEU A 122 -18.77 -7.52 3.26
N VAL A 123 -19.62 -7.25 4.27
CA VAL A 123 -21.07 -7.06 4.06
C VAL A 123 -21.36 -5.89 3.11
N ARG A 124 -20.44 -4.93 2.96
CA ARG A 124 -20.55 -3.84 1.97
C ARG A 124 -20.13 -4.25 0.56
N LEU A 125 -19.23 -5.22 0.40
CA LEU A 125 -18.81 -5.75 -0.91
C LEU A 125 -19.88 -6.61 -1.60
N PHE A 126 -20.82 -7.17 -0.82
CA PHE A 126 -21.88 -8.05 -1.32
C PHE A 126 -23.29 -7.42 -1.33
N LYS A 127 -23.42 -6.14 -0.97
CA LYS A 127 -24.68 -5.37 -1.10
C LYS A 127 -24.59 -4.38 -2.25
N THR A 128 -24.69 -4.89 -3.47
CA THR A 128 -25.19 -4.19 -4.67
C THR A 128 -26.11 -5.14 -5.41
#